data_AF-A0A5K1EY55-F1
#
_entry.id   AF-A0A5K1EY55-F1
#
_cell.length_a   1.000
_cell.length_b   1.000
_cell.length_c   1.000
_cell.angle_alpha   90.00
_cell.angle_beta   90.00
_cell.angle_gamma   90.00
#
_symmetry.space_group_name_H-M   'P 1'
#
loop_
_entity.id
_entity.type
_entity.pdbx_description
1 polymer ?
#
loop_
_entity_poly.entity_id
_entity_poly.type
_entity_poly.pdbx_seq_one_letter_code
_entity_poly.pdbx_strand_id
1 'polypeptide(L)' 'DAANEITAEMHGTPDLIIGNYSDGNLVATLLAHKLGVTQ' A
#
# COMPACT_ATOMS: atom_id res chain seq x y z
N ASP A 1 8.77 -6.21 5.72
CA ASP A 1 8.08 -6.24 4.41
C ASP A 1 6.95 -5.23 4.55
N ALA A 2 6.99 -4.15 3.77
CA ALA A 2 6.12 -2.99 3.97
C ALA A 2 4.63 -3.37 4.00
N ALA A 3 4.22 -4.38 3.22
CA ALA A 3 2.84 -4.87 3.24
C ALA A 3 2.45 -5.44 4.61
N ASN A 4 3.32 -6.27 5.21
CA ASN A 4 3.04 -6.89 6.51
C ASN A 4 3.02 -5.85 7.63
N GLU A 5 3.97 -4.90 7.60
CA GLU A 5 4.05 -3.81 8.58
C GLU A 5 2.81 -2.92 8.52
N ILE A 6 2.39 -2.50 7.33
CA ILE A 6 1.18 -1.68 7.15
C ILE A 6 -0.07 -2.42 7.63
N THR A 7 -0.22 -3.70 7.28
CA THR A 7 -1.38 -4.48 7.75
C THR A 7 -1.40 -4.70 9.26
N ALA A 8 -0.22 -4.78 9.90
CA ALA A 8 -0.11 -4.91 11.33
C ALA A 8 -0.48 -3.60 12.04
N GLU A 9 0.07 -2.47 11.59
CA GLU A 9 -0.19 -1.14 12.17
C GLU A 9 -1.65 -0.68 11.96
N MET A 10 -2.25 -1.02 10.81
CA MET A 10 -3.65 -0.68 10.52
C MET A 10 -4.66 -1.69 11.09
N HIS A 11 -4.20 -2.76 11.75
CA HIS A 11 -5.01 -3.87 12.22
C HIS A 11 -5.94 -4.47 11.14
N GLY A 12 -5.47 -4.52 9.90
CA GLY A 12 -6.25 -4.92 8.73
C GLY A 12 -5.64 -4.44 7.43
N THR A 13 -6.27 -4.81 6.30
CA THR A 13 -5.85 -4.33 4.97
C THR A 13 -6.37 -2.89 4.77
N PRO A 14 -5.53 -1.94 4.30
CA PRO A 14 -6.00 -0.61 3.95
C PRO A 14 -7.04 -0.65 2.83
N ASP A 15 -8.00 0.29 2.84
CA ASP A 15 -9.00 0.41 1.76
C ASP A 15 -8.52 1.31 0.60
N LEU A 16 -7.53 2.17 0.86
CA LEU A 16 -6.99 3.14 -0.09
C LEU A 16 -5.48 3.31 0.13
N ILE A 17 -4.71 3.36 -0.96
CA ILE A 17 -3.27 3.64 -0.94
C ILE A 17 -2.98 4.83 -1.85
N ILE A 18 -2.48 5.93 -1.29
CA ILE A 18 -2.12 7.12 -2.06
C ILE A 18 -0.61 7.16 -2.29
N GLY A 19 -0.19 7.04 -3.55
CA GLY A 19 1.18 7.31 -3.96
C GLY A 19 1.47 8.82 -4.00
N ASN A 20 2.67 9.21 -3.64
CA ASN A 20 3.11 10.61 -3.70
C ASN A 20 4.47 10.69 -4.41
N TYR A 21 4.59 11.58 -5.39
CA TYR A 21 5.75 11.65 -6.29
C TYR A 21 6.02 10.34 -7.04
N SER A 22 7.04 10.31 -7.90
CA SER A 22 7.27 9.17 -8.81
C SER A 22 7.66 7.88 -8.09
N ASP A 23 8.51 7.96 -7.08
CA ASP A 23 8.97 6.84 -6.27
C ASP A 23 7.88 6.32 -5.34
N GLY A 24 7.15 7.23 -4.67
CA GLY A 24 6.01 6.85 -3.85
C GLY A 24 4.87 6.26 -4.66
N ASN A 25 4.64 6.73 -5.90
CA ASN A 25 3.69 6.11 -6.83
C ASN A 25 4.09 4.69 -7.20
N LEU A 26 5.37 4.44 -7.48
CA LEU A 26 5.87 3.11 -7.81
C LEU A 26 5.66 2.12 -6.64
N VAL A 27 6.00 2.53 -5.42
CA VAL A 27 5.78 1.70 -4.22
C VAL A 27 4.29 1.46 -3.99
N ALA A 28 3.47 2.51 -4.08
CA ALA A 28 2.02 2.42 -3.90
C ALA A 28 1.36 1.49 -4.93
N THR A 29 1.80 1.49 -6.19
CA THR A 29 1.26 0.60 -7.24
C THR A 29 1.59 -0.86 -6.95
N LEU A 30 2.83 -1.16 -6.56
CA LEU A 30 3.23 -2.52 -6.19
C LEU A 30 2.48 -3.00 -4.94
N LEU A 31 2.28 -2.12 -3.96
CA LEU A 31 1.59 -2.43 -2.72
C LEU A 31 0.09 -2.65 -2.93
N ALA A 32 -0.58 -1.77 -3.69
CA ALA A 32 -1.98 -1.89 -4.07
C ALA A 32 -2.25 -3.17 -4.86
N HIS A 33 -1.37 -3.51 -5.82
CA HIS A 33 -1.46 -4.78 -6.55
C HIS A 33 -1.28 -5.99 -5.63
N LYS A 34 -0.32 -5.95 -4.70
CA LYS A 34 -0.07 -7.05 -3.75
C LYS A 34 -1.23 -7.26 -2.77
N LEU A 35 -1.85 -6.17 -2.31
CA LEU A 35 -2.90 -6.21 -1.29
C LEU A 35 -4.33 -6.27 -1.88
N GLY A 36 -4.49 -6.05 -3.19
CA GLY A 36 -5.80 -5.99 -3.85
C GLY A 36 -6.61 -4.75 -3.47
N VAL A 37 -5.94 -3.61 -3.30
CA VAL A 37 -6.51 -2.37 -2.75
C VAL A 37 -6.61 -1.30 -3.84
N THR A 38 -7.54 -0.35 -3.67
CA THR A 38 -7.65 0.80 -4.57
C THR A 38 -6.46 1.72 -4.39
N GLN A 39 -5.85 2.13 -5.50
CA GLN A 39 -4.85 3.18 -5.55
C GLN A 39 -5.48 4.48 -6.07
#